data_AF-A0AA46Z2Q4-F1
#
_entry.id   AF-A0AA46Z2Q4-F1
#
_cell.length_a   1.000
_cell.length_b   1.000
_cell.length_c   1.000
_cell.angle_alpha   90.00
_cell.angle_beta   90.00
_cell.angle_gamma   90.00
#
_symmetry.space_group_name_H-M   'P 1'
#
loop_
_entity.id
_entity.type
_entity.pdbx_description
1 polymer ?
#
loop_
_entity_poly.entity_id
_entity_poly.type
_entity_poly.pdbx_seq_one_letter_code
_entity_poly.pdbx_strand_id
1 'polypeptide(L)'
;MKKKHVLLVAFAAAILTPTVVWAQYPQINDEAKENYKKMMTEERRLSDEAWEKALPIVLKEAKEGRPYISWAGRPYDLPQAKIPSFPGAEGGGMYSFGGRGGKVITVTNLNDRGPGSFREACETGG
;
A
#
# COMPACT_ATOMS: atom_id res chain seq x y z
N MET A 1 -7.32 30.52 59.53
CA MET A 1 -6.64 29.28 59.06
C MET A 1 -7.49 28.41 58.13
N LYS A 2 -8.80 28.22 58.39
CA LYS A 2 -9.68 27.31 57.61
C LYS A 2 -9.79 27.63 56.11
N LYS A 3 -9.90 28.91 55.71
CA LYS A 3 -10.03 29.31 54.29
C LYS A 3 -8.79 29.00 53.43
N LYS A 4 -7.58 29.05 54.01
CA LYS A 4 -6.33 28.76 53.29
C LYS A 4 -6.18 27.28 52.94
N HIS A 5 -6.71 26.39 53.80
CA HIS A 5 -6.66 24.94 53.58
C HIS A 5 -7.71 24.49 52.56
N VAL A 6 -8.89 25.13 52.54
CA VAL A 6 -9.90 24.90 51.49
C VAL A 6 -9.38 25.32 50.11
N LEU A 7 -8.70 26.46 50.03
CA LEU A 7 -8.02 26.89 48.79
C LEU A 7 -6.92 25.92 48.36
N LEU A 8 -6.13 25.39 49.29
CA LEU A 8 -5.06 24.44 49.00
C LEU A 8 -5.60 23.07 48.53
N VAL A 9 -6.67 22.58 49.14
CA VAL A 9 -7.32 21.33 48.73
C VAL A 9 -8.00 21.48 47.36
N ALA A 10 -8.63 22.63 47.09
CA ALA A 10 -9.20 22.92 45.76
C ALA A 10 -8.11 23.01 44.68
N PHE A 11 -6.95 23.60 45.00
CA PHE A 11 -5.83 23.68 44.08
C PHE A 11 -5.20 22.31 43.80
N ALA A 12 -5.06 21.46 44.82
CA ALA A 12 -4.56 20.09 44.67
C ALA A 12 -5.51 19.21 43.85
N ALA A 13 -6.83 19.37 44.02
CA ALA A 13 -7.83 18.64 43.24
C ALA A 13 -7.82 19.04 41.75
N ALA A 14 -7.54 20.31 41.43
CA ALA A 14 -7.45 20.80 40.06
C ALA A 14 -6.20 20.31 39.31
N ILE A 15 -5.13 19.94 40.02
CA ILE A 15 -3.89 19.39 39.42
C ILE A 15 -4.00 17.87 39.17
N LEU A 16 -4.91 17.19 39.88
CA LEU A 16 -5.15 15.75 39.75
C LEU A 16 -6.18 15.38 38.66
N THR A 17 -6.75 16.36 37.95
CA THR A 17 -7.60 16.05 36.80
C THR A 17 -6.73 15.69 35.60
N PRO A 18 -6.80 14.45 35.07
CA PRO A 18 -5.99 14.09 33.92
C PRO A 18 -6.43 14.93 32.72
N THR A 19 -5.56 15.82 32.26
CA THR A 19 -5.72 16.49 30.96
C THR A 19 -5.41 15.49 29.87
N VAL A 20 -6.39 14.64 29.55
CA VAL A 20 -6.39 13.86 28.31
C VAL A 20 -6.57 14.86 27.17
N VAL A 21 -5.45 15.31 26.62
CA VAL A 21 -5.43 16.07 25.36
C VAL A 21 -5.67 15.04 24.27
N TRP A 22 -6.91 14.94 23.79
CA TRP A 22 -7.23 14.14 22.61
C TRP A 22 -6.50 14.79 21.43
N ALA A 23 -5.59 14.04 20.80
CA ALA A 23 -4.99 14.49 19.55
C ALA A 23 -6.12 14.62 18.50
N GLN A 24 -6.56 15.84 18.25
CA GLN A 24 -7.70 16.11 17.36
C GLN A 24 -7.24 16.10 15.91
N TYR A 25 -7.00 14.90 15.36
CA TYR A 25 -6.83 14.77 13.92
C TYR A 25 -8.16 15.10 13.22
N PRO A 26 -8.14 15.87 12.12
CA PRO A 26 -9.34 16.16 11.35
C PRO A 26 -10.09 14.87 11.01
N GLN A 27 -11.36 14.79 11.40
CA GLN A 27 -12.21 13.66 11.06
C GLN A 27 -12.87 13.94 9.71
N ILE A 28 -12.89 12.93 8.85
CA ILE A 28 -13.55 12.99 7.54
C ILE A 28 -15.06 13.16 7.78
N ASN A 29 -15.69 14.14 7.12
CA ASN A 29 -17.14 14.33 7.18
C ASN A 29 -17.86 13.15 6.48
N ASP A 30 -19.15 12.96 6.74
CA ASP A 30 -19.86 11.79 6.21
C ASP A 30 -19.95 11.79 4.67
N GLU A 31 -20.08 12.98 4.07
CA GLU A 31 -20.03 13.15 2.61
C GLU A 31 -18.70 12.66 2.00
N ALA A 32 -17.56 13.04 2.58
CA ALA A 32 -16.25 12.62 2.10
C ALA A 32 -16.01 11.12 2.36
N LYS A 33 -16.57 10.53 3.42
CA LYS A 33 -16.57 9.06 3.60
C LYS A 33 -17.34 8.37 2.48
N GLU A 34 -18.50 8.89 2.11
CA GLU A 34 -19.31 8.33 1.02
C GLU A 34 -18.61 8.46 -0.34
N ASN A 35 -18.03 9.63 -0.62
CA ASN A 35 -17.27 9.86 -1.86
C ASN A 35 -16.04 8.94 -1.94
N TYR A 36 -15.29 8.82 -0.85
CA TYR A 36 -14.18 7.86 -0.75
C TYR A 36 -14.64 6.42 -0.99
N LYS A 37 -15.76 6.02 -0.38
CA LYS A 37 -16.32 4.68 -0.58
C LYS A 37 -16.68 4.44 -2.05
N LYS A 38 -17.35 5.39 -2.70
CA LYS A 38 -17.70 5.29 -4.13
C LYS A 38 -16.44 5.14 -4.99
N MET A 39 -15.44 5.99 -4.78
CA MET A 39 -14.16 5.93 -5.50
C MET A 39 -13.45 4.59 -5.28
N MET A 40 -13.32 4.14 -4.03
CA MET A 40 -12.65 2.87 -3.71
C MET A 40 -13.39 1.65 -4.24
N THR A 41 -14.73 1.67 -4.24
CA THR A 41 -15.53 0.58 -4.81
C THR A 41 -15.29 0.46 -6.31
N GLU A 42 -15.28 1.58 -7.02
CA GLU A 42 -15.02 1.59 -8.46
C GLU A 42 -13.57 1.16 -8.78
N GLU A 43 -12.58 1.68 -8.05
CA GLU A 43 -11.18 1.31 -8.22
C GLU A 43 -10.94 -0.20 -7.97
N ARG A 44 -11.61 -0.77 -6.96
CA ARG A 44 -11.55 -2.22 -6.71
C ARG A 44 -12.16 -3.02 -7.85
N ARG A 45 -13.33 -2.62 -8.35
CA ARG A 45 -13.97 -3.26 -9.51
C ARG A 45 -13.01 -3.29 -10.71
N LEU A 46 -12.39 -2.15 -11.03
CA LEU A 46 -11.43 -2.04 -12.13
C LEU A 46 -10.18 -2.91 -11.90
N SER A 47 -9.67 -2.93 -10.67
CA SER A 47 -8.53 -3.77 -10.29
C SER A 47 -8.85 -5.26 -10.40
N ASP A 48 -10.05 -5.67 -10.00
CA ASP A 48 -10.51 -7.07 -10.08
C ASP A 48 -10.64 -7.48 -11.55
N GLU A 49 -11.22 -6.63 -12.40
CA GLU A 49 -11.31 -6.86 -13.86
C GLU A 49 -9.94 -6.94 -14.54
N ALA A 50 -8.99 -6.10 -14.13
CA ALA A 50 -7.61 -6.17 -14.60
C ALA A 50 -6.94 -7.47 -14.16
N TRP A 51 -7.16 -7.89 -12.91
CA TRP A 51 -6.64 -9.14 -12.38
C TRP A 51 -7.20 -10.37 -13.10
N GLU A 52 -8.50 -10.39 -13.41
CA GLU A 52 -9.13 -11.47 -14.18
C GLU A 52 -8.50 -11.61 -15.57
N LYS A 53 -8.14 -10.50 -16.22
CA LYS A 53 -7.45 -10.51 -17.52
C LYS A 53 -5.99 -10.94 -17.40
N ALA A 54 -5.29 -10.53 -16.35
CA ALA A 54 -3.88 -10.85 -16.12
C ALA A 54 -3.67 -12.30 -15.64
N LEU A 55 -4.61 -12.86 -14.87
CA LEU A 55 -4.47 -14.16 -14.21
C LEU A 55 -4.13 -15.31 -15.18
N PRO A 56 -4.78 -15.48 -16.36
CA PRO A 56 -4.41 -16.50 -17.32
C PRO A 56 -2.96 -16.39 -17.81
N ILE A 57 -2.46 -15.16 -17.98
CA ILE A 57 -1.09 -14.88 -18.41
C ILE A 57 -0.12 -15.25 -17.29
N VAL A 58 -0.40 -14.81 -16.06
CA VAL A 58 0.39 -15.12 -14.86
C VAL A 58 0.47 -16.64 -14.63
N LEU A 59 -0.65 -17.36 -14.75
CA LEU A 59 -0.68 -18.81 -14.58
C LEU A 59 0.06 -19.56 -15.69
N LYS A 60 0.03 -19.05 -16.92
CA LYS A 60 0.83 -19.59 -18.03
C LYS A 60 2.32 -19.40 -17.74
N GLU A 61 2.72 -18.19 -17.39
CA GLU A 61 4.13 -17.84 -17.15
C GLU A 61 4.67 -18.55 -15.90
N ALA A 62 3.82 -18.80 -14.90
CA ALA A 62 4.15 -19.66 -13.75
C ALA A 62 4.51 -21.09 -14.15
N LYS A 63 3.84 -21.67 -15.14
CA LYS A 63 4.20 -22.99 -15.70
C LYS A 63 5.50 -22.94 -16.50
N GLU A 64 5.83 -21.79 -17.08
CA GLU A 64 7.07 -21.55 -17.82
C GLU A 64 8.27 -21.20 -16.90
N GLY A 65 8.08 -21.26 -15.59
CA GLY A 65 9.15 -21.07 -14.59
C GLY A 65 9.22 -19.66 -14.00
N ARG A 66 8.19 -18.83 -14.19
CA ARG A 66 8.04 -17.52 -13.55
C ARG A 66 7.02 -17.58 -12.42
N PRO A 67 7.42 -18.00 -11.21
CA PRO A 67 6.51 -18.43 -10.17
C PRO A 67 5.59 -17.29 -9.72
N TYR A 68 4.30 -17.62 -9.62
CA TYR A 68 3.31 -16.78 -8.95
C TYR A 68 3.00 -17.38 -7.58
N ILE A 69 3.40 -16.68 -6.51
CA ILE A 69 3.30 -17.15 -5.12
C ILE A 69 2.42 -16.15 -4.35
N SER A 70 1.11 -16.37 -4.38
CA SER A 70 0.13 -15.42 -3.80
C SER A 70 0.22 -15.23 -2.29
N TRP A 71 0.83 -16.18 -1.57
CA TRP A 71 1.00 -16.13 -0.13
C TRP A 71 2.36 -15.55 0.31
N ALA A 72 3.26 -15.22 -0.64
CA ALA A 72 4.59 -14.73 -0.33
C ALA A 72 4.51 -13.37 0.39
N GLY A 73 4.94 -13.33 1.65
CA GLY A 73 4.97 -12.11 2.46
C GLY A 73 6.36 -11.78 3.01
N ARG A 74 7.30 -12.72 2.92
CA ARG A 74 8.65 -12.61 3.47
C ARG A 74 9.67 -12.73 2.35
N PRO A 75 10.88 -12.13 2.50
CA PRO A 75 11.87 -12.10 1.42
C PRO A 75 12.24 -13.49 0.87
N TYR A 76 12.28 -14.51 1.73
CA TYR A 76 12.65 -15.89 1.36
C TYR A 76 11.48 -16.74 0.86
N ASP A 77 10.25 -16.23 0.85
CA ASP A 77 9.11 -16.93 0.26
C ASP A 77 9.17 -16.89 -1.28
N LEU A 78 9.90 -15.91 -1.84
CA LEU A 78 10.17 -15.79 -3.27
C LEU A 78 11.54 -16.37 -3.61
N PRO A 79 11.69 -17.06 -4.76
CA PRO A 79 13.01 -17.43 -5.25
C PRO A 79 13.90 -16.20 -5.40
N GLN A 80 15.21 -16.38 -5.21
CA GLN A 80 16.17 -15.29 -5.34
C GLN A 80 16.90 -15.40 -6.68
N ALA A 81 17.17 -14.26 -7.31
CA ALA A 81 17.97 -14.21 -8.53
C ALA A 81 19.43 -14.59 -8.26
N LYS A 82 20.10 -15.14 -9.29
CA LYS A 82 21.54 -15.49 -9.21
C LYS A 82 22.46 -14.28 -9.20
N ILE A 83 21.96 -13.13 -9.65
CA ILE A 83 22.70 -11.87 -9.74
C ILE A 83 21.89 -10.76 -9.08
N PRO A 84 22.55 -9.69 -8.60
CA PRO A 84 21.85 -8.53 -8.06
C PRO A 84 20.84 -7.94 -9.05
N SER A 85 19.79 -7.28 -8.55
CA SER A 85 18.76 -6.61 -9.37
C SER A 85 19.36 -5.56 -10.30
N PHE A 86 20.32 -4.79 -9.79
CA PHE A 86 21.14 -3.83 -10.52
C PHE A 86 22.55 -3.74 -9.89
N PRO A 87 23.57 -3.22 -10.59
CA PRO A 87 24.91 -3.04 -10.03
C PRO A 87 24.89 -2.19 -8.75
N GLY A 88 25.44 -2.72 -7.66
CA GLY A 88 25.46 -2.03 -6.36
C GLY A 88 24.16 -2.12 -5.56
N ALA A 89 23.20 -2.98 -5.95
CA ALA A 89 22.04 -3.26 -5.09
C ALA A 89 22.50 -3.89 -3.76
N GLU A 90 21.87 -3.48 -2.66
CA GLU A 90 22.18 -3.94 -1.30
C GLU A 90 20.90 -4.29 -0.51
N GLY A 91 21.05 -4.93 0.65
CA GLY A 91 19.95 -5.25 1.55
C GLY A 91 19.09 -6.46 1.12
N GLY A 92 17.94 -6.62 1.78
CA GLY A 92 17.08 -7.82 1.61
C GLY A 92 16.43 -7.97 0.23
N GLY A 93 16.37 -6.89 -0.55
CA GLY A 93 15.82 -6.88 -1.91
C GLY A 93 16.85 -7.07 -3.02
N MET A 94 18.14 -7.19 -2.68
CA MET A 94 19.26 -7.20 -3.64
C MET A 94 19.11 -8.23 -4.76
N TYR A 95 18.48 -9.37 -4.49
CA TYR A 95 18.30 -10.45 -5.48
C TYR A 95 16.87 -10.54 -6.04
N SER A 96 16.10 -9.45 -6.00
CA SER A 96 14.78 -9.40 -6.64
C SER A 96 14.91 -9.56 -8.16
N PHE A 97 14.04 -10.34 -8.78
CA PHE A 97 14.10 -10.56 -10.24
C PHE A 97 13.68 -9.32 -11.05
N GLY A 98 12.76 -8.51 -10.54
CA GLY A 98 12.10 -7.46 -11.32
C GLY A 98 11.48 -8.02 -12.60
N GLY A 99 11.49 -7.25 -13.69
CA GLY A 99 11.05 -7.68 -15.02
C GLY A 99 12.06 -8.50 -15.83
N ARG A 100 13.10 -9.07 -15.20
CA ARG A 100 14.16 -9.79 -15.91
C ARG A 100 13.62 -11.04 -16.61
N GLY A 101 13.87 -11.14 -17.92
CA GLY A 101 13.33 -12.23 -18.75
C GLY A 101 11.83 -12.09 -19.07
N GLY A 102 11.22 -10.97 -18.68
CA GLY A 102 9.86 -10.61 -19.03
C GLY A 102 9.76 -9.85 -20.35
N LYS A 103 8.73 -9.01 -20.45
CA LYS A 103 8.42 -8.22 -21.65
C LYS A 103 8.86 -6.77 -21.47
N VAL A 104 9.30 -6.15 -22.56
CA VAL A 104 9.51 -4.70 -22.60
C VAL A 104 8.19 -4.04 -23.00
N ILE A 105 7.65 -3.20 -22.13
CA ILE A 105 6.40 -2.46 -22.38
C ILE A 105 6.76 -0.98 -22.50
N THR A 106 6.34 -0.34 -23.60
CA THR A 106 6.61 1.08 -23.85
C THR A 106 5.41 1.91 -23.44
N VAL A 107 5.59 2.77 -22.45
CA VAL A 107 4.61 3.80 -22.07
C VAL A 107 4.72 4.95 -23.06
N THR A 108 3.61 5.33 -23.68
CA THR A 108 3.57 6.35 -24.75
C THR A 108 2.83 7.61 -24.33
N ASN A 109 2.15 7.62 -23.18
CA ASN A 109 1.49 8.81 -22.64
C ASN A 109 1.47 8.82 -21.10
N LEU A 110 1.13 9.98 -20.52
CA LEU A 110 1.07 10.22 -19.06
C LEU A 110 -0.35 10.18 -18.51
N ASN A 111 -1.33 9.70 -19.28
CA ASN A 111 -2.68 9.54 -18.77
C ASN A 111 -2.69 8.46 -17.68
N ASP A 112 -3.58 8.61 -16.70
CA ASP A 112 -3.70 7.62 -15.62
C ASP A 112 -4.15 6.24 -16.12
N ARG A 113 -4.95 6.21 -17.20
CA ARG A 113 -5.58 5.01 -17.77
C ARG A 113 -5.63 5.06 -19.29
N GLY A 114 -5.82 3.88 -19.88
CA GLY A 114 -6.05 3.69 -21.32
C GLY A 114 -4.80 3.23 -22.08
N PRO A 115 -4.94 2.98 -23.39
CA PRO A 115 -3.86 2.47 -24.22
C PRO A 115 -2.60 3.34 -24.15
N GLY A 116 -1.45 2.71 -23.92
CA GLY A 116 -0.15 3.36 -23.82
C GLY A 116 0.14 4.05 -22.48
N SER A 117 -0.75 3.92 -21.48
CA SER A 117 -0.53 4.47 -20.13
C SER A 117 0.36 3.57 -19.28
N PHE A 118 0.96 4.14 -18.23
CA PHE A 118 1.73 3.35 -17.26
C PHE A 118 0.87 2.32 -16.52
N ARG A 119 -0.37 2.68 -16.20
CA ARG A 119 -1.29 1.76 -15.50
C ARG A 119 -1.63 0.54 -16.34
N GLU A 120 -1.92 0.73 -17.64
CA GLU A 120 -2.14 -0.40 -18.55
C GLU A 120 -0.93 -1.34 -18.58
N ALA A 121 0.29 -0.80 -18.59
CA ALA A 121 1.51 -1.60 -18.54
C ALA A 121 1.60 -2.45 -17.27
N CYS A 122 1.20 -1.90 -16.12
CA CYS A 122 1.15 -2.63 -14.85
C CYS A 122 0.02 -3.68 -14.80
N GLU A 123 -1.10 -3.44 -15.49
CA GLU A 123 -2.30 -4.30 -15.49
C GLU A 123 -2.26 -5.44 -16.54
N THR A 124 -1.31 -5.41 -17.48
CA THR A 124 -1.23 -6.39 -18.59
C THR A 124 -0.92 -7.82 -18.13
N GLY A 125 -0.35 -8.00 -16.93
CA GLY A 125 0.17 -9.29 -16.46
C GLY A 125 1.52 -9.62 -17.10
N GLY A 126 2.52 -9.89 -16.26
CA GLY A 126 3.90 -10.12 -16.70
C GLY A 126 4.88 -10.20 -15.54
#